data_AF-A0A1I4QGN0-F1
#
_entry.id   AF-A0A1I4QGN0-F1
#
_cell.length_a   1.000
_cell.length_b   1.000
_cell.length_c   1.000
_cell.angle_alpha   90.00
_cell.angle_beta   90.00
_cell.angle_gamma   90.00
#
_symmetry.space_group_name_H-M   'P 1'
#
loop_
_entity.id
_entity.type
_entity.pdbx_description
1 polymer ?
#
loop_
_entity_poly.entity_id
_entity_poly.type
_entity_poly.pdbx_seq_one_letter_code
_entity_poly.pdbx_strand_id
1 'polypeptide(L)'
;MNESVVWKFLGVKKSVENDAERVLQELIELFFVNIESFSGISYLKFNSVEDMIEAAIMQNDKQYGYFWDWFNKHGLLKLRRIGSFKFKNTDEELDFLDYRLYVLEEDSKNQIMQSLIASLADVIGEVHKYCLKKASCLYEDMMAQIIEKCTFSFKTIPLVSSSGIVC
;
A
#
# COMPACT_ATOMS: atom_id res chain seq x y z
N MET A 1 -16.89 -13.64 6.60
CA MET A 1 -16.37 -12.55 5.75
C MET A 1 -15.91 -13.18 4.45
N ASN A 2 -16.47 -12.77 3.32
CA ASN A 2 -15.92 -13.16 2.02
C ASN A 2 -14.56 -12.45 1.89
N GLU A 3 -13.51 -13.24 1.70
CA GLU A 3 -12.18 -12.71 1.40
C GLU A 3 -12.25 -12.03 0.02
N SER A 4 -11.75 -10.79 -0.07
CA SER A 4 -11.77 -10.06 -1.34
C SER A 4 -10.96 -10.81 -2.39
N VAL A 5 -11.53 -10.93 -3.58
CA VAL A 5 -10.91 -11.62 -4.72
C VAL A 5 -9.57 -10.97 -5.07
N VAL A 6 -9.49 -9.64 -5.06
CA VAL A 6 -8.27 -8.91 -5.45
C VAL A 6 -7.14 -9.08 -4.42
N TRP A 7 -7.46 -9.11 -3.13
CA TRP A 7 -6.46 -9.30 -2.09
C TRP A 7 -5.89 -10.73 -2.11
N LYS A 8 -6.78 -11.72 -2.29
CA LYS A 8 -6.37 -13.11 -2.49
C LYS A 8 -5.48 -13.27 -3.73
N PHE A 9 -5.86 -12.65 -4.84
CA PHE A 9 -5.10 -12.66 -6.09
C PHE A 9 -3.69 -12.06 -5.94
N LEU A 10 -3.54 -11.01 -5.13
CA LEU A 10 -2.24 -10.42 -4.78
C LEU A 10 -1.41 -11.26 -3.79
N GLY A 11 -2.00 -12.29 -3.20
CA GLY A 11 -1.38 -13.08 -2.12
C GLY A 11 -1.29 -12.31 -0.80
N VAL A 12 -2.19 -11.35 -0.58
CA VAL A 12 -2.21 -10.51 0.63
C VAL A 12 -3.40 -10.89 1.51
N LYS A 13 -3.13 -11.21 2.78
CA LYS A 13 -4.18 -11.42 3.77
C LYS A 13 -4.68 -10.06 4.27
N LYS A 14 -5.81 -9.61 3.74
CA LYS A 14 -6.45 -8.34 4.13
C LYS A 14 -7.93 -8.52 4.43
N SER A 15 -8.37 -7.97 5.56
CA SER A 15 -9.76 -7.73 5.91
C SER A 15 -10.13 -6.30 5.53
N VAL A 16 -11.35 -6.08 5.02
CA VAL A 16 -11.93 -4.73 4.90
C VAL A 16 -12.70 -4.46 6.19
N GLU A 17 -12.13 -3.64 7.06
CA GLU A 17 -12.66 -3.33 8.39
C GLU A 17 -13.26 -1.93 8.47
N ASN A 18 -12.97 -1.05 7.51
CA ASN A 18 -13.43 0.33 7.48
C ASN A 18 -13.59 0.90 6.06
N ASP A 19 -14.03 2.14 5.97
CA ASP A 19 -14.35 2.80 4.69
C ASP A 19 -13.09 3.09 3.87
N ALA A 20 -12.01 3.53 4.50
CA ALA A 20 -10.73 3.73 3.83
C ALA A 20 -10.22 2.42 3.19
N GLU A 21 -10.36 1.29 3.87
CA GLU A 21 -10.00 -0.02 3.30
C GLU A 21 -10.93 -0.45 2.17
N ARG A 22 -12.19 0.00 2.19
CA ARG A 22 -13.15 -0.24 1.11
C ARG A 22 -12.79 0.56 -0.14
N VAL A 23 -12.55 1.86 0.01
CA VAL A 23 -12.09 2.74 -1.09
C VAL A 23 -10.77 2.24 -1.66
N LEU A 24 -9.85 1.79 -0.81
CA LEU A 24 -8.60 1.17 -1.27
C LEU A 24 -8.87 -0.10 -2.08
N GLN A 25 -9.79 -0.96 -1.65
CA GLN A 25 -10.14 -2.15 -2.43
C GLN A 25 -10.70 -1.78 -3.80
N GLU A 26 -11.64 -0.84 -3.85
CA GLU A 26 -12.22 -0.34 -5.10
C GLU A 26 -11.14 0.23 -6.03
N LEU A 27 -10.19 0.99 -5.49
CA LEU A 27 -9.04 1.52 -6.24
C LEU A 27 -8.18 0.40 -6.85
N ILE A 28 -7.86 -0.65 -6.09
CA ILE A 28 -7.03 -1.75 -6.59
C ILE A 28 -7.81 -2.63 -7.58
N GLU A 29 -9.11 -2.83 -7.38
CA GLU A 29 -9.97 -3.52 -8.35
C GLU A 29 -10.01 -2.74 -9.67
N LEU A 30 -10.21 -1.41 -9.62
CA LEU A 30 -10.20 -0.54 -10.79
C LEU A 30 -8.84 -0.54 -11.50
N PHE A 31 -7.74 -0.60 -10.75
CA PHE A 31 -6.39 -0.75 -11.33
C PHE A 31 -6.30 -2.00 -12.21
N PHE A 32 -6.80 -3.16 -11.75
CA PHE A 32 -6.78 -4.39 -12.54
C PHE A 32 -7.78 -4.40 -13.69
N VAL A 33 -8.95 -3.77 -13.52
CA VAL A 33 -9.92 -3.58 -14.63
C VAL A 33 -9.29 -2.75 -15.74
N ASN A 34 -8.54 -1.69 -15.41
CA ASN A 34 -7.84 -0.90 -16.41
C ASN A 34 -6.71 -1.67 -17.09
N ILE A 35 -5.98 -2.53 -16.36
CA ILE A 35 -5.02 -3.46 -16.98
C ILE A 35 -5.70 -4.35 -18.01
N GLU A 36 -6.83 -4.96 -17.66
CA GLU A 36 -7.62 -5.78 -18.59
C GLU A 36 -8.07 -4.97 -19.80
N SER A 37 -8.49 -3.72 -19.60
CA SER A 37 -8.96 -2.85 -20.67
C SER A 37 -7.92 -2.56 -21.74
N PHE A 38 -6.64 -2.36 -21.38
CA PHE A 38 -5.61 -2.05 -22.38
C PHE A 38 -4.88 -3.29 -22.89
N SER A 39 -4.69 -4.31 -22.05
CA SER A 39 -3.92 -5.51 -22.41
C SER A 39 -4.79 -6.67 -22.90
N GLY A 40 -6.09 -6.67 -22.62
CA GLY A 40 -6.99 -7.81 -22.85
C GLY A 40 -6.77 -8.98 -21.89
N ILE A 41 -5.89 -8.82 -20.89
CA ILE A 41 -5.54 -9.86 -19.93
C ILE A 41 -6.36 -9.65 -18.65
N SER A 42 -7.38 -10.47 -18.46
CA SER A 42 -8.23 -10.42 -17.27
C SER A 42 -7.57 -11.09 -16.08
N TYR A 43 -7.43 -10.37 -14.96
CA TYR A 43 -6.86 -10.89 -13.71
C TYR A 43 -7.69 -12.04 -13.11
N LEU A 44 -8.99 -12.09 -13.41
CA LEU A 44 -9.90 -13.14 -12.95
C LEU A 44 -9.61 -14.52 -13.56
N LYS A 45 -8.81 -14.59 -14.64
CA LYS A 45 -8.42 -15.84 -15.30
C LYS A 45 -7.18 -16.49 -14.67
N PHE A 46 -6.60 -15.87 -13.65
CA PHE A 46 -5.34 -16.29 -13.04
C PHE A 46 -5.52 -16.53 -11.54
N ASN A 47 -4.73 -17.45 -11.00
CA ASN A 47 -4.73 -17.73 -9.57
C ASN A 47 -3.89 -16.72 -8.78
N SER A 48 -2.86 -16.18 -9.43
CA SER A 48 -1.94 -15.20 -8.85
C SER A 48 -1.56 -14.11 -9.85
N VAL A 49 -1.16 -12.96 -9.32
CA VAL A 49 -0.65 -11.84 -10.12
C VAL A 49 0.66 -12.18 -10.84
N GLU A 50 1.49 -13.06 -10.29
CA GLU A 50 2.67 -13.59 -10.97
C GLU A 50 2.31 -14.35 -12.25
N ASP A 51 1.32 -15.26 -12.19
CA ASP A 51 0.89 -16.03 -13.37
C ASP A 51 0.38 -15.09 -14.49
N MET A 52 -0.33 -14.03 -14.10
CA MET A 52 -0.82 -13.01 -15.03
C MET A 52 0.33 -12.25 -15.70
N ILE A 53 1.32 -11.82 -14.91
CA ILE A 53 2.49 -11.09 -15.41
C ILE A 53 3.31 -11.99 -16.35
N GLU A 54 3.53 -13.25 -15.98
CA GLU A 54 4.26 -14.21 -16.82
C GLU A 54 3.53 -14.44 -18.15
N ALA A 55 2.21 -14.64 -18.12
CA ALA A 55 1.40 -14.79 -19.32
C ALA A 55 1.47 -13.54 -20.22
N ALA A 56 1.44 -12.35 -19.63
CA ALA A 56 1.54 -11.08 -20.37
C ALA A 56 2.89 -10.92 -21.07
N ILE A 57 3.99 -11.28 -20.39
CA ILE A 57 5.33 -11.25 -20.96
C ILE A 57 5.47 -12.29 -22.09
N MET A 58 4.94 -13.51 -21.89
CA MET A 58 5.01 -14.59 -22.87
C MET A 58 4.18 -14.33 -24.13
N GLN A 59 3.05 -13.64 -24.02
CA GLN A 59 2.24 -13.22 -25.18
C GLN A 59 2.97 -12.19 -26.07
N ASN A 60 4.19 -11.78 -25.69
CA ASN A 60 5.08 -10.90 -26.44
C ASN A 60 4.39 -9.60 -26.82
N ASP A 61 3.68 -9.02 -25.85
CA ASP A 61 3.01 -7.75 -25.99
C ASP A 61 4.05 -6.63 -26.08
N LYS A 62 4.63 -6.47 -27.27
CA LYS A 62 5.62 -5.41 -27.57
C LYS A 62 5.05 -4.02 -27.32
N GLN A 63 3.72 -3.88 -27.31
CA GLN A 63 3.06 -2.60 -27.13
C GLN A 63 3.12 -2.13 -25.67
N TYR A 64 2.98 -3.04 -24.70
CA TYR A 64 3.03 -2.72 -23.26
C TYR A 64 4.18 -3.40 -22.51
N GLY A 65 5.17 -3.94 -23.20
CA GLY A 65 6.30 -4.64 -22.59
C GLY A 65 6.99 -3.82 -21.48
N TYR A 66 7.15 -2.49 -21.67
CA TYR A 66 7.69 -1.62 -20.62
C TYR A 66 6.83 -1.56 -19.35
N PHE A 67 5.51 -1.55 -19.49
CA PHE A 67 4.61 -1.58 -18.34
C PHE A 67 4.74 -2.91 -17.60
N TRP A 68 4.73 -4.03 -18.32
CA TRP A 68 4.86 -5.36 -17.70
C TRP A 68 6.20 -5.56 -17.00
N ASP A 69 7.29 -5.06 -17.59
CA ASP A 69 8.61 -5.03 -16.98
C ASP A 69 8.62 -4.21 -15.68
N TRP A 70 8.04 -3.01 -15.70
CA TRP A 70 7.91 -2.17 -14.51
C TRP A 70 7.02 -2.83 -13.45
N PHE A 71 5.92 -3.44 -13.88
CA PHE A 71 4.95 -4.04 -12.97
C PHE A 71 5.57 -5.23 -12.25
N ASN A 72 6.31 -6.07 -12.98
CA ASN A 72 7.08 -7.17 -12.41
C ASN A 72 8.18 -6.69 -11.44
N LYS A 73 9.00 -5.71 -11.87
CA LYS A 73 10.17 -5.25 -11.08
C LYS A 73 9.79 -4.41 -9.86
N HIS A 74 8.71 -3.64 -9.94
CA HIS A 74 8.40 -2.61 -8.96
C HIS A 74 6.93 -2.60 -8.53
N GLY A 75 5.99 -2.63 -9.48
CA GLY A 75 4.58 -2.41 -9.17
C GLY A 75 3.96 -3.49 -8.29
N LEU A 76 4.30 -4.77 -8.50
CA LEU A 76 3.83 -5.88 -7.67
C LEU A 76 4.23 -5.73 -6.20
N LEU A 77 5.51 -5.43 -5.94
CA LEU A 77 5.99 -5.20 -4.57
C LEU A 77 5.28 -4.02 -3.91
N LYS A 78 5.02 -2.94 -4.66
CA LYS A 78 4.24 -1.80 -4.16
C LYS A 78 2.82 -2.21 -3.77
N LEU A 79 2.10 -2.92 -4.64
CA LEU A 79 0.74 -3.39 -4.36
C LEU A 79 0.67 -4.28 -3.12
N ARG A 80 1.63 -5.20 -2.94
CA ARG A 80 1.68 -6.05 -1.75
C ARG A 80 1.88 -5.25 -0.46
N ARG A 81 2.76 -4.24 -0.50
CA ARG A 81 3.00 -3.35 0.63
C ARG A 81 1.78 -2.50 0.95
N ILE A 82 1.11 -1.97 -0.07
CA ILE A 82 -0.16 -1.24 0.07
C ILE A 82 -1.21 -2.15 0.71
N GLY A 83 -1.42 -3.35 0.19
CA GLY A 83 -2.40 -4.29 0.73
C GLY A 83 -2.09 -4.72 2.18
N SER A 84 -0.81 -4.78 2.55
CA SER A 84 -0.38 -5.10 3.92
C SER A 84 -0.48 -3.90 4.88
N PHE A 85 -0.73 -2.69 4.37
CA PHE A 85 -0.88 -1.49 5.19
C PHE A 85 -2.31 -1.40 5.74
N LYS A 86 -2.43 -1.01 7.02
CA LYS A 86 -3.72 -0.83 7.71
C LYS A 86 -4.05 0.66 7.79
N PHE A 87 -5.07 1.07 7.06
CA PHE A 87 -5.62 2.43 7.12
C PHE A 87 -6.50 2.57 8.36
N LYS A 88 -6.43 3.75 9.01
CA LYS A 88 -7.09 4.10 10.28
C LYS A 88 -8.47 4.76 10.12
N ASN A 89 -8.94 4.98 8.88
CA ASN A 89 -10.25 5.59 8.58
C ASN A 89 -10.38 7.04 9.07
N THR A 90 -9.31 7.82 8.95
CA THR A 90 -9.34 9.27 9.19
C THR A 90 -9.78 10.02 7.93
N ASP A 91 -10.38 11.19 8.06
CA ASP A 91 -10.75 12.05 6.92
C ASP A 91 -9.58 12.26 5.95
N GLU A 92 -8.36 12.50 6.45
CA GLU A 92 -7.15 12.65 5.62
C GLU A 92 -6.86 11.41 4.75
N GLU A 93 -7.10 10.21 5.27
CA GLU A 93 -6.85 8.96 4.55
C GLU A 93 -7.96 8.68 3.54
N LEU A 94 -9.21 9.00 3.88
CA LEU A 94 -10.35 8.90 2.98
C LEU A 94 -10.19 9.87 1.82
N ASP A 95 -9.99 11.16 2.09
CA ASP A 95 -9.79 12.19 1.07
C ASP A 95 -8.63 11.85 0.14
N PHE A 96 -7.54 11.31 0.69
CA PHE A 96 -6.40 10.87 -0.11
C PHE A 96 -6.75 9.72 -1.05
N LEU A 97 -7.41 8.67 -0.54
CA LEU A 97 -7.77 7.50 -1.33
C LEU A 97 -8.86 7.82 -2.36
N ASP A 98 -9.89 8.57 -1.97
CA ASP A 98 -10.96 9.02 -2.85
C ASP A 98 -10.42 9.87 -4.00
N TYR A 99 -9.48 10.79 -3.71
CA TYR A 99 -8.83 11.56 -4.75
C TYR A 99 -8.06 10.67 -5.73
N ARG A 100 -7.36 9.64 -5.23
CA ARG A 100 -6.62 8.69 -6.10
C ARG A 100 -7.55 7.82 -6.93
N LEU A 101 -8.68 7.40 -6.37
CA LEU A 101 -9.73 6.67 -7.08
C LEU A 101 -10.32 7.54 -8.19
N TYR A 102 -10.71 8.78 -7.88
CA TYR A 102 -11.24 9.74 -8.83
C TYR A 102 -10.28 9.99 -10.01
N VAL A 103 -8.99 10.21 -9.75
CA VAL A 103 -7.97 10.39 -10.80
C VAL A 103 -7.97 9.20 -11.77
N LEU A 104 -7.96 7.98 -11.22
CA LEU A 104 -7.92 6.77 -12.05
C LEU A 104 -9.24 6.55 -12.82
N GLU A 105 -10.39 6.87 -12.24
CA GLU A 105 -11.68 6.82 -12.91
C GLU A 105 -11.75 7.79 -14.10
N GLU A 106 -11.31 9.03 -13.92
CA GLU A 106 -11.31 10.02 -14.99
C GLU A 106 -10.34 9.65 -16.11
N ASP A 107 -9.13 9.19 -15.78
CA ASP A 107 -8.17 8.75 -16.78
C ASP A 107 -8.65 7.50 -17.54
N SER A 108 -9.39 6.61 -16.87
CA SER A 108 -10.05 5.47 -17.50
C SER A 108 -11.11 5.92 -18.52
N LYS A 109 -11.94 6.91 -18.17
CA LYS A 109 -12.98 7.46 -19.06
C LYS A 109 -12.41 8.19 -20.27
N ASN A 110 -11.25 8.83 -20.12
CA ASN A 110 -10.62 9.58 -21.20
C ASN A 110 -10.04 8.68 -22.32
N GLN A 111 -9.90 7.37 -22.09
CA GLN A 111 -9.48 6.35 -23.07
C GLN A 111 -8.15 6.65 -23.82
N ILE A 112 -7.31 7.55 -23.29
CA ILE A 112 -5.96 7.77 -23.81
C ILE A 112 -5.04 6.76 -23.14
N MET A 113 -4.78 5.66 -23.83
CA MET A 113 -4.10 4.49 -23.30
C MET A 113 -2.72 4.75 -22.70
N GLN A 114 -1.90 5.59 -23.33
CA GLN A 114 -0.58 5.95 -22.80
C GLN A 114 -0.68 6.74 -21.50
N SER A 115 -1.64 7.65 -21.41
CA SER A 115 -1.93 8.41 -20.20
C SER A 115 -2.46 7.49 -19.09
N LEU A 116 -3.31 6.52 -19.44
CA LEU A 116 -3.84 5.55 -18.48
C LEU A 116 -2.73 4.68 -17.87
N ILE A 117 -1.79 4.18 -18.68
CA ILE A 117 -0.64 3.40 -18.19
C ILE A 117 0.23 4.22 -17.22
N ALA A 118 0.49 5.49 -17.55
CA ALA A 118 1.22 6.39 -16.67
C ALA A 118 0.46 6.65 -15.36
N SER A 119 -0.85 6.91 -15.46
CA SER A 119 -1.73 7.14 -14.32
C SER A 119 -1.77 5.94 -13.37
N LEU A 120 -1.88 4.72 -13.89
CA LEU A 120 -1.81 3.49 -13.09
C LEU A 120 -0.51 3.40 -12.29
N ALA A 121 0.63 3.69 -12.93
CA ALA A 121 1.93 3.65 -12.28
C ALA A 121 2.09 4.75 -11.21
N ASP A 122 1.58 5.95 -11.50
CA ASP A 122 1.64 7.10 -10.61
C ASP A 122 0.74 6.93 -9.40
N VAL A 123 -0.52 6.53 -9.59
CA VAL A 123 -1.48 6.29 -8.52
C VAL A 123 -0.95 5.26 -7.52
N ILE A 124 -0.52 4.09 -7.99
CA ILE A 124 0.09 3.07 -7.12
C ILE A 124 1.39 3.57 -6.49
N GLY A 125 2.18 4.36 -7.22
CA GLY A 125 3.38 5.00 -6.70
C GLY A 125 3.08 5.91 -5.51
N GLU A 126 2.06 6.75 -5.63
CA GLU A 126 1.67 7.73 -4.63
C GLU A 126 1.02 7.08 -3.40
N VAL A 127 0.15 6.10 -3.57
CA VAL A 127 -0.41 5.34 -2.45
C VAL A 127 0.71 4.61 -1.69
N HIS A 128 1.65 3.99 -2.39
CA HIS A 128 2.80 3.36 -1.73
C HIS A 128 3.67 4.38 -0.97
N LYS A 129 3.95 5.56 -1.55
CA LYS A 129 4.68 6.63 -0.85
C LYS A 129 3.95 7.08 0.41
N TYR A 130 2.63 7.21 0.35
CA TYR A 130 1.80 7.55 1.50
C TYR A 130 1.96 6.50 2.62
N CYS A 131 1.83 5.21 2.30
CA CYS A 131 2.04 4.12 3.26
C CYS A 131 3.43 4.18 3.91
N LEU A 132 4.48 4.42 3.11
CA LEU A 132 5.84 4.55 3.64
C LEU A 132 5.99 5.74 4.60
N LYS A 133 5.42 6.90 4.24
CA LYS A 133 5.47 8.10 5.08
C LYS A 133 4.78 7.86 6.42
N LYS A 134 3.57 7.30 6.42
CA LYS A 134 2.82 6.99 7.64
C LYS A 134 3.52 5.92 8.49
N ALA A 135 4.11 4.90 7.87
CA ALA A 135 4.90 3.89 8.58
C ALA A 135 6.13 4.49 9.27
N SER A 136 6.83 5.44 8.62
CA SER A 136 7.97 6.15 9.22
C SER A 136 7.55 6.99 10.42
N CYS A 137 6.48 7.78 10.29
CA CYS A 137 5.97 8.60 11.41
C CYS A 137 5.57 7.74 12.61
N LEU A 138 4.91 6.60 12.37
CA LEU A 138 4.55 5.65 13.43
C LEU A 138 5.78 5.11 14.16
N TYR A 139 6.84 4.79 13.43
CA TYR A 139 8.09 4.32 14.03
C TYR A 139 8.75 5.40 14.90
N GLU A 140 8.82 6.63 14.40
CA GLU A 140 9.37 7.78 15.14
C GLU A 140 8.58 8.04 16.43
N ASP A 141 7.24 8.05 16.36
CA ASP A 141 6.36 8.21 17.53
C ASP A 141 6.55 7.08 18.55
N MET A 142 6.66 5.83 18.08
CA MET A 142 6.93 4.68 18.95
C MET A 142 8.28 4.80 19.65
N MET A 143 9.32 5.21 18.92
CA MET A 143 10.66 5.40 19.49
C MET A 143 10.69 6.54 20.51
N ALA A 144 10.00 7.66 20.24
CA ALA A 144 9.86 8.75 21.18
C ALA A 144 9.19 8.31 22.50
N GLN A 145 8.10 7.53 22.40
CA GLN A 145 7.40 6.98 23.57
C GLN A 145 8.24 5.99 24.37
N ILE A 146 9.05 5.16 23.69
CA ILE A 146 10.00 4.25 24.35
C ILE A 146 11.05 5.06 25.12
N ILE A 147 11.64 6.08 24.48
CA ILE A 147 12.65 6.94 25.12
C ILE A 147 12.07 7.64 26.35
N GLU A 148 10.85 8.19 26.26
CA GLU A 148 10.17 8.84 27.38
C GLU A 148 9.94 7.87 28.55
N LYS A 149 9.41 6.67 28.28
CA LYS A 149 9.19 5.64 29.30
C LYS A 149 10.50 5.16 29.94
N CYS A 150 11.55 5.00 29.14
CA CYS A 150 12.87 4.62 29.64
C CYS A 150 13.52 5.73 30.47
N THR A 151 13.39 7.00 30.10
CA THR A 151 13.94 8.13 30.87
C THR A 151 13.23 8.35 32.20
N PHE A 152 11.93 8.04 32.30
CA PHE A 152 11.20 8.05 33.58
C PHE A 152 11.64 6.94 34.53
N SER A 153 12.04 5.77 34.02
CA SER A 153 12.52 4.65 34.84
C SER A 153 13.87 4.90 35.54
N PHE A 154 14.65 5.90 35.12
CA PHE A 154 15.94 6.23 35.74
C PHE A 154 15.87 7.33 36.81
N LYS A 155 14.74 8.03 36.95
CA LYS A 155 14.60 9.15 37.90
C LYS A 155 14.15 8.75 39.32
N THR A 156 13.96 7.47 39.62
CA THR A 156 13.40 7.00 40.90
C THR A 156 14.30 6.03 41.68
N ILE A 157 15.62 6.08 41.53
CA ILE A 157 16.53 5.46 42.51
C ILE A 157 16.80 6.50 43.61
N PRO A 158 16.29 6.33 44.84
CA PRO A 158 16.68 7.19 45.95
C PRO A 158 18.16 6.95 46.24
N LEU A 159 18.96 8.01 46.21
CA LEU A 159 20.29 8.00 46.82
C LEU A 159 20.10 7.72 48.31
N VAL A 160 20.38 6.48 48.73
CA VAL A 160 20.53 6.16 50.15
C VAL A 160 21.73 6.96 50.65
N SER A 161 21.47 8.03 51.40
CA SER A 161 22.51 8.81 52.06
C SER A 161 23.17 7.94 53.12
N SER A 162 24.39 7.46 52.85
CA SER A 162 25.27 6.90 53.85
C SER A 162 25.79 8.01 54.75
N SER A 163 25.03 8.36 55.79
CA SER A 163 25.49 9.19 56.91
C SER A 163 25.79 8.29 58.11
N GLY A 164 27.05 8.31 58.56
CA GLY A 164 27.40 7.89 59.92
C GLY A 164 28.69 7.07 60.07
N ILE A 165 29.84 7.66 59.74
CA ILE A 165 31.05 7.40 60.54
C ILE A 165 30.97 8.36 61.73
N VAL A 166 30.90 7.83 62.94
CA VAL A 166 31.26 8.56 64.17
C VAL A 166 32.15 7.63 64.98
N CYS A 167 33.26 8.22 65.45
CA CYS A 167 34.40 7.62 66.15
C CYS A 167 34.07 6.63 67.27
#